data_AF-A0A1Y6ITM1-F1
#
_entry.id   AF-A0A1Y6ITM1-F1
#
_cell.length_a   1.000
_cell.length_b   1.000
_cell.length_c   1.000
_cell.angle_alpha   90.00
_cell.angle_beta   90.00
_cell.angle_gamma   90.00
#
_symmetry.space_group_name_H-M   'P 1'
#
loop_
_entity.id
_entity.type
_entity.pdbx_description
1 polymer ?
#
loop_
_entity_poly.entity_id
_entity_poly.type
_entity_poly.pdbx_seq_one_letter_code
_entity_poly.pdbx_strand_id
1 'polypeptide(L)'
;MSLEQRVTELVLAANNLTGGVDDKISEIDQRVEQAEQKFDQRVDQAKHEFDQFKAHLQETVPLPFNLFKNSMMRAVEPEGHPTGSSYTGCKIEAVHSYTKGFEGPYTPVAPEKVAATPDLATAELPYWYGRYYMGPRIHRGGLRNGWGGLGDGNILKITSTAANEAKLFRMPLEKLGLFEKVGVKFWIKIVSGSLAVGTDAGIYNGYGSHTYMPNKITKSQTDTGTDGWFLYDRVIGISSVTNMTGNVLNFGLPENENCEIYIALPYAYIPMAPKHMLAGVGETVATPYYTFRNQS
;
A
#
# COMPACT_ATOMS: atom_id res chain seq x y z
N MET A 1 72.13 -51.19 -8.43
CA MET A 1 71.12 -50.44 -9.21
C MET A 1 71.82 -49.23 -9.80
N SER A 2 71.85 -49.08 -11.12
CA SER A 2 72.53 -47.94 -11.77
C SER A 2 71.75 -46.64 -11.57
N LEU A 3 72.42 -45.49 -11.71
CA LEU A 3 71.76 -44.18 -11.65
C LEU A 3 70.64 -44.09 -12.70
N GLU A 4 70.87 -44.67 -13.87
CA GLU A 4 69.91 -44.73 -14.99
C GLU A 4 68.64 -45.51 -14.62
N GLN A 5 68.77 -46.67 -13.96
CA GLN A 5 67.61 -47.44 -13.48
C GLN A 5 66.74 -46.63 -12.51
N ARG A 6 67.37 -45.89 -11.59
CA ARG A 6 66.65 -45.02 -10.64
C ARG A 6 65.91 -43.87 -11.33
N VAL A 7 66.51 -43.28 -12.38
CA VAL A 7 65.87 -42.22 -13.16
C VAL A 7 64.66 -42.78 -13.93
N THR A 8 64.78 -43.96 -14.53
CA THR A 8 63.65 -44.62 -15.24
C THR A 8 62.50 -44.96 -14.30
N GLU A 9 62.79 -45.52 -13.12
CA GLU A 9 61.77 -45.82 -12.10
C GLU A 9 61.07 -44.55 -11.60
N LEU A 10 61.81 -43.45 -11.40
CA LEU A 10 61.25 -42.18 -10.98
C LEU A 10 60.33 -41.58 -12.06
N VAL A 11 60.72 -41.64 -13.34
CA VAL A 11 59.90 -41.17 -14.46
C VAL A 11 58.61 -41.99 -14.58
N LEU A 12 58.68 -43.31 -14.43
CA LEU A 12 57.50 -44.17 -14.42
C LEU A 12 56.56 -43.85 -13.24
N ALA A 13 57.12 -43.66 -12.04
CA ALA A 13 56.35 -43.27 -10.86
C ALA A 13 55.68 -41.89 -11.03
N ALA A 14 56.40 -40.92 -11.61
CA ALA A 14 55.86 -39.59 -11.90
C ALA A 14 54.73 -39.65 -12.93
N ASN A 15 54.88 -40.39 -14.03
CA ASN A 15 53.84 -40.55 -15.04
C ASN A 15 52.59 -41.24 -14.49
N ASN A 16 52.78 -42.27 -13.65
CA ASN A 16 51.66 -42.94 -12.97
C ASN A 16 50.94 -42.01 -11.99
N LEU A 17 51.69 -41.15 -11.27
CA LEU A 17 51.10 -40.15 -10.38
C LEU A 17 50.29 -39.12 -11.17
N THR A 18 50.82 -38.60 -12.29
CA THR A 18 50.10 -37.65 -13.14
C THR A 18 48.80 -38.24 -13.65
N GLY A 19 48.81 -39.47 -14.18
CA GLY A 19 47.59 -40.14 -14.63
C GLY A 19 46.56 -40.33 -13.50
N GLY A 20 47.01 -40.72 -12.30
CA GLY A 20 46.14 -40.86 -11.14
C GLY A 20 45.57 -39.51 -10.64
N VAL A 21 46.30 -38.41 -10.80
CA VAL A 21 45.82 -37.06 -10.48
C VAL A 21 44.79 -36.60 -11.52
N ASP A 22 45.02 -36.84 -12.81
CA ASP A 22 44.08 -36.48 -13.89
C ASP A 22 42.74 -37.22 -13.76
N ASP A 23 42.77 -38.50 -13.37
CA ASP A 23 41.56 -39.28 -13.08
C ASP A 23 40.78 -38.69 -11.89
N LYS A 24 41.49 -38.24 -10.84
CA LYS A 24 40.88 -37.63 -9.66
C LYS A 24 40.31 -36.24 -9.94
N ILE A 25 40.97 -35.45 -10.78
CA ILE A 25 40.44 -34.16 -11.24
C ILE A 25 39.16 -34.39 -12.03
N SER A 26 39.16 -35.35 -12.96
CA SER A 26 37.97 -35.70 -13.75
C SER A 26 36.80 -36.16 -12.88
N GLU A 27 37.07 -36.95 -11.82
CA GLU A 27 36.06 -37.36 -10.84
C GLU A 27 35.51 -36.16 -10.05
N ILE A 28 36.37 -35.22 -9.66
CA ILE A 28 35.96 -34.00 -8.95
C ILE A 28 35.09 -33.13 -9.84
N ASP A 29 35.47 -32.89 -11.09
CA ASP A 29 34.73 -32.06 -12.04
C ASP A 29 33.32 -32.64 -12.27
N GLN A 30 33.21 -33.96 -12.49
CA GLN A 30 31.91 -34.63 -12.60
C GLN A 30 31.06 -34.47 -11.34
N ARG A 31 31.65 -34.54 -10.14
CA ARG A 31 30.92 -34.37 -8.88
C ARG A 31 30.47 -32.93 -8.67
N VAL A 32 31.27 -31.96 -9.08
CA VAL A 32 30.92 -30.53 -9.01
C VAL A 32 29.78 -30.23 -9.97
N GLU A 33 29.87 -30.66 -11.24
CA GLU A 33 28.80 -30.47 -12.22
C GLU A 33 27.48 -31.09 -11.75
N GLN A 34 27.51 -32.31 -11.18
CA GLN A 34 26.32 -32.94 -10.62
C GLN A 34 25.76 -32.19 -9.41
N ALA A 35 26.61 -31.58 -8.59
CA ALA A 35 26.20 -30.80 -7.45
C ALA A 35 25.55 -29.48 -7.88
N GLU A 36 26.11 -28.80 -8.88
CA GLU A 36 25.55 -27.58 -9.49
C GLU A 36 24.17 -27.86 -10.09
N GLN A 37 24.04 -28.92 -10.90
CA GLN A 37 22.75 -29.31 -11.48
C GLN A 37 21.69 -29.61 -10.41
N LYS A 38 22.06 -30.31 -9.32
CA LYS A 38 21.15 -30.57 -8.20
C LYS A 38 20.78 -29.30 -7.44
N PHE A 39 21.70 -28.36 -7.32
CA PHE A 39 21.44 -27.09 -6.67
C PHE A 39 20.44 -26.26 -7.48
N ASP A 40 20.66 -26.12 -8.78
CA ASP A 40 19.78 -25.38 -9.69
C ASP A 40 18.37 -25.99 -9.70
N GLN A 41 18.27 -27.32 -9.78
CA GLN A 41 16.98 -28.03 -9.69
C GLN A 41 16.24 -27.72 -8.38
N ARG A 42 16.95 -27.64 -7.25
CA ARG A 42 16.33 -27.30 -5.96
C ARG A 42 15.88 -25.85 -5.89
N VAL A 43 16.65 -24.93 -6.47
CA VAL A 43 16.28 -23.51 -6.55
C VAL A 43 15.03 -23.34 -7.40
N ASP A 44 14.98 -23.98 -8.56
CA ASP A 44 13.81 -23.93 -9.45
C ASP A 44 12.58 -24.56 -8.81
N GLN A 45 12.75 -25.70 -8.14
CA GLN A 45 11.67 -26.34 -7.39
C GLN A 45 11.13 -25.43 -6.27
N ALA A 46 12.01 -24.84 -5.46
CA ALA A 46 11.60 -23.95 -4.38
C ALA A 46 10.88 -22.69 -4.92
N LYS A 47 11.34 -22.16 -6.06
CA LYS A 47 10.68 -21.04 -6.73
C LYS A 47 9.29 -21.43 -7.24
N HIS A 48 9.16 -22.60 -7.83
CA HIS A 48 7.89 -23.11 -8.31
C HIS A 48 6.89 -23.33 -7.16
N GLU A 49 7.33 -23.96 -6.07
CA GLU A 49 6.51 -24.17 -4.86
C GLU A 49 6.07 -22.83 -4.25
N PHE A 50 6.97 -21.84 -4.22
CA PHE A 50 6.64 -20.49 -3.75
C PHE A 50 5.60 -19.79 -4.64
N ASP A 51 5.74 -19.88 -5.96
CA ASP A 51 4.79 -19.32 -6.91
C ASP A 51 3.41 -19.99 -6.81
N GLN A 52 3.38 -21.32 -6.64
CA GLN A 52 2.14 -22.07 -6.40
C GLN A 52 1.47 -21.66 -5.09
N PHE A 53 2.24 -21.54 -4.01
CA PHE A 53 1.72 -21.07 -2.72
C PHE A 53 1.14 -19.66 -2.82
N LYS A 54 1.83 -18.76 -3.53
CA LYS A 54 1.35 -17.39 -3.77
C LYS A 54 0.04 -17.37 -4.57
N ALA A 55 -0.05 -18.17 -5.63
CA ALA A 55 -1.28 -18.30 -6.41
C ALA A 55 -2.44 -18.84 -5.56
N HIS A 56 -2.18 -19.89 -4.77
CA HIS A 56 -3.18 -20.47 -3.88
C HIS A 56 -3.66 -19.50 -2.79
N LEU A 57 -2.77 -18.70 -2.22
CA LEU A 57 -3.13 -17.64 -1.27
C LEU A 57 -4.02 -16.56 -1.92
N GLN A 58 -3.76 -16.19 -3.17
CA GLN A 58 -4.57 -15.21 -3.90
C GLN A 58 -5.99 -15.73 -4.21
N GLU A 59 -6.13 -17.05 -4.43
CA GLU A 59 -7.44 -17.69 -4.64
C GLU A 59 -8.23 -17.88 -3.34
N THR A 60 -7.53 -18.17 -2.23
CA THR A 60 -8.16 -18.62 -0.99
C THR A 60 -8.41 -17.48 0.00
N VAL A 61 -7.54 -16.48 0.03
CA VAL A 61 -7.68 -15.34 0.95
C VAL A 61 -8.37 -14.20 0.21
N PRO A 62 -9.64 -13.88 0.51
CA PRO A 62 -10.27 -12.70 -0.06
C PRO A 62 -9.41 -11.49 0.29
N LEU A 63 -9.28 -10.55 -0.67
CA LEU A 63 -8.63 -9.27 -0.43
C LEU A 63 -9.10 -8.74 0.93
N PRO A 64 -8.18 -8.32 1.82
CA PRO A 64 -8.56 -7.94 3.18
C PRO A 64 -9.68 -6.89 3.12
N PHE A 65 -10.67 -6.99 4.00
CA PHE A 65 -11.73 -5.98 3.99
C PHE A 65 -11.14 -4.60 4.28
N ASN A 66 -11.68 -3.57 3.62
CA ASN A 66 -11.26 -2.21 3.90
C ASN A 66 -11.61 -1.87 5.35
N LEU A 67 -10.60 -1.57 6.15
CA LEU A 67 -10.77 -1.21 7.55
C LEU A 67 -11.38 0.19 7.70
N PHE A 68 -11.22 1.07 6.72
CA PHE A 68 -11.89 2.37 6.74
C PHE A 68 -13.38 2.22 6.48
N LYS A 69 -14.17 2.73 7.43
CA LYS A 69 -15.61 2.94 7.24
C LYS A 69 -15.82 4.16 6.35
N ASN A 70 -16.92 4.18 5.62
CA ASN A 70 -17.28 5.31 4.75
C ASN A 70 -16.14 5.74 3.79
N SER A 71 -15.33 4.77 3.32
CA SER A 71 -14.16 5.02 2.47
C SER A 71 -14.47 5.65 1.12
N MET A 72 -15.73 5.60 0.69
CA MET A 72 -16.23 6.24 -0.54
C MET A 72 -16.96 7.56 -0.25
N MET A 73 -16.90 8.06 0.99
CA MET A 73 -17.50 9.34 1.43
C MET A 73 -18.98 9.48 1.04
N ARG A 74 -19.75 8.39 1.22
CA ARG A 74 -21.17 8.30 0.86
C ARG A 74 -22.08 8.84 1.97
N ALA A 75 -21.69 8.62 3.23
CA ALA A 75 -22.36 9.22 4.38
C ALA A 75 -21.70 10.57 4.70
N VAL A 76 -22.48 11.65 4.59
CA VAL A 76 -22.00 13.02 4.74
C VAL A 76 -22.99 13.78 5.63
N GLU A 77 -22.47 14.49 6.63
CA GLU A 77 -23.25 15.37 7.49
C GLU A 77 -23.76 16.60 6.71
N PRO A 78 -24.80 17.32 7.17
CA PRO A 78 -25.39 18.45 6.45
C PRO A 78 -24.39 19.56 6.06
N GLU A 79 -23.34 19.76 6.87
CA GLU A 79 -22.27 20.73 6.64
C GLU A 79 -21.19 20.25 5.64
N GLY A 80 -21.33 19.06 5.06
CA GLY A 80 -20.40 18.49 4.08
C GLY A 80 -19.27 17.64 4.70
N HIS A 81 -19.26 17.46 6.01
CA HIS A 81 -18.26 16.66 6.73
C HIS A 81 -18.53 15.15 6.58
N PRO A 82 -17.54 14.28 6.25
CA PRO A 82 -17.80 12.85 6.15
C PRO A 82 -18.10 12.21 7.51
N THR A 83 -19.24 11.54 7.62
CA THR A 83 -19.73 10.93 8.86
C THR A 83 -18.67 10.03 9.52
N GLY A 84 -18.48 10.22 10.83
CA GLY A 84 -17.55 9.44 11.66
C GLY A 84 -16.08 9.86 11.58
N SER A 85 -15.72 10.79 10.70
CA SER A 85 -14.38 11.36 10.67
C SER A 85 -14.19 12.38 11.81
N SER A 86 -12.95 12.69 12.14
CA SER A 86 -12.62 13.77 13.09
C SER A 86 -11.40 14.53 12.58
N TYR A 87 -11.27 15.79 12.98
CA TYR A 87 -10.15 16.63 12.59
C TYR A 87 -9.78 17.65 13.67
N THR A 88 -8.59 18.22 13.56
CA THR A 88 -8.04 19.26 14.45
C THR A 88 -7.15 20.17 13.60
N GLY A 89 -7.26 21.50 13.75
CA GLY A 89 -6.43 22.48 13.04
C GLY A 89 -6.56 22.48 11.50
N CYS A 90 -7.55 21.77 10.96
CA CYS A 90 -7.84 21.71 9.53
C CYS A 90 -9.35 21.58 9.30
N LYS A 91 -9.79 21.48 8.05
CA LYS A 91 -11.17 21.16 7.67
C LYS A 91 -11.16 20.01 6.68
N ILE A 92 -12.08 19.07 6.84
CA ILE A 92 -12.30 17.98 5.88
C ILE A 92 -13.75 18.00 5.37
N GLU A 93 -13.92 17.81 4.06
CA GLU A 93 -15.20 17.91 3.36
C GLU A 93 -15.31 16.78 2.33
N ALA A 94 -16.47 16.16 2.21
CA ALA A 94 -16.81 15.31 1.09
C ALA A 94 -17.16 16.21 -0.11
N VAL A 95 -16.36 16.15 -1.17
CA VAL A 95 -16.60 16.90 -2.40
C VAL A 95 -16.84 15.95 -3.57
N HIS A 96 -17.53 16.46 -4.58
CA HIS A 96 -17.91 15.66 -5.74
C HIS A 96 -16.68 15.00 -6.39
N SER A 97 -16.80 13.75 -6.82
CA SER A 97 -15.70 12.97 -7.40
C SER A 97 -15.10 13.56 -8.68
N TYR A 98 -15.81 14.47 -9.36
CA TYR A 98 -15.28 15.22 -10.50
C TYR A 98 -14.24 16.29 -10.13
N THR A 99 -14.18 16.65 -8.85
CA THR A 99 -13.34 17.73 -8.37
C THR A 99 -11.87 17.42 -8.63
N LYS A 100 -11.16 18.38 -9.22
CA LYS A 100 -9.75 18.23 -9.66
C LYS A 100 -9.52 17.04 -10.61
N GLY A 101 -10.55 16.64 -11.35
CA GLY A 101 -10.46 15.63 -12.40
C GLY A 101 -10.05 14.26 -11.85
N PHE A 102 -10.46 13.92 -10.63
CA PHE A 102 -10.26 12.54 -10.16
C PHE A 102 -10.98 11.56 -11.09
N GLU A 103 -12.24 11.84 -11.36
CA GLU A 103 -12.99 11.22 -12.45
C GLU A 103 -13.80 12.29 -13.24
N GLY A 104 -14.49 11.86 -14.29
CA GLY A 104 -15.35 12.69 -15.13
C GLY A 104 -16.58 11.91 -15.59
N PRO A 105 -17.56 12.57 -16.20
CA PRO A 105 -18.84 11.97 -16.51
C PRO A 105 -18.71 10.88 -17.59
N TYR A 106 -19.32 9.73 -17.31
CA TYR A 106 -19.44 8.63 -18.27
C TYR A 106 -20.63 8.85 -19.22
N THR A 107 -20.46 9.69 -20.25
CA THR A 107 -21.52 10.04 -21.20
C THR A 107 -21.07 9.93 -22.65
N PRO A 108 -21.96 9.54 -23.59
CA PRO A 108 -21.60 9.39 -25.00
C PRO A 108 -21.25 10.69 -25.71
N VAL A 109 -21.77 11.80 -25.20
CA VAL A 109 -21.52 13.16 -25.67
C VAL A 109 -21.00 13.98 -24.48
N ALA A 110 -20.09 14.92 -24.74
CA ALA A 110 -19.61 15.85 -23.74
C ALA A 110 -20.79 16.64 -23.11
N PRO A 111 -20.80 16.86 -21.79
CA PRO A 111 -21.67 17.85 -21.18
C PRO A 111 -21.48 19.24 -21.82
N GLU A 112 -22.51 20.09 -21.78
CA GLU A 112 -22.44 21.44 -22.34
C GLU A 112 -21.33 22.30 -21.72
N LYS A 113 -21.08 22.09 -20.43
CA LYS A 113 -20.00 22.75 -19.69
C LYS A 113 -18.99 21.70 -19.28
N VAL A 114 -17.78 21.82 -19.82
CA VAL A 114 -16.64 21.00 -19.42
C VAL A 114 -15.46 21.89 -19.05
N ALA A 115 -14.71 21.48 -18.04
CA ALA A 115 -13.47 22.13 -17.66
C ALA A 115 -12.45 22.00 -18.80
N ALA A 116 -11.65 23.04 -19.01
CA ALA A 116 -10.56 23.01 -19.99
C ALA A 116 -9.42 22.07 -19.57
N THR A 117 -9.23 21.87 -18.27
CA THR A 117 -8.22 20.98 -17.70
C THR A 117 -8.78 20.21 -16.50
N PRO A 118 -8.23 19.03 -16.17
CA PRO A 118 -8.61 18.27 -14.97
C PRO A 118 -8.52 19.11 -13.68
N ASP A 119 -7.51 19.97 -13.54
CA ASP A 119 -7.31 20.80 -12.34
C ASP A 119 -8.41 21.84 -12.08
N LEU A 120 -9.15 22.23 -13.12
CA LEU A 120 -10.27 23.16 -13.04
C LEU A 120 -11.61 22.47 -12.82
N ALA A 121 -11.65 21.13 -12.81
CA ALA A 121 -12.89 20.39 -12.75
C ALA A 121 -13.58 20.50 -11.38
N THR A 122 -14.90 20.66 -11.41
CA THR A 122 -15.81 20.65 -10.26
C THR A 122 -17.03 19.77 -10.56
N ALA A 123 -18.01 19.73 -9.65
CA ALA A 123 -19.27 19.03 -9.90
C ALA A 123 -20.04 19.63 -11.10
N GLU A 124 -20.10 20.97 -11.17
CA GLU A 124 -20.85 21.74 -12.15
C GLU A 124 -20.07 21.98 -13.45
N LEU A 125 -18.74 21.87 -13.38
CA LEU A 125 -17.83 22.04 -14.50
C LEU A 125 -16.89 20.81 -14.57
N PRO A 126 -17.39 19.62 -14.96
CA PRO A 126 -16.56 18.42 -15.00
C PRO A 126 -15.54 18.43 -16.12
N TYR A 127 -14.44 17.67 -16.00
CA TYR A 127 -13.59 17.36 -17.15
C TYR A 127 -14.10 16.09 -17.85
N TRP A 128 -14.35 16.15 -19.17
CA TRP A 128 -14.84 15.00 -19.93
C TRP A 128 -13.68 14.25 -20.60
N TYR A 129 -13.39 13.05 -20.11
CA TYR A 129 -12.33 12.18 -20.62
C TYR A 129 -12.71 11.41 -21.89
N GLY A 130 -13.91 11.68 -22.44
CA GLY A 130 -14.43 11.04 -23.64
C GLY A 130 -15.50 9.98 -23.36
N ARG A 131 -16.07 9.46 -24.45
CA ARG A 131 -17.30 8.65 -24.43
C ARG A 131 -17.28 7.41 -23.55
N TYR A 132 -16.13 6.75 -23.43
CA TYR A 132 -16.01 5.47 -22.73
C TYR A 132 -15.03 5.53 -21.55
N TYR A 133 -14.72 6.72 -21.08
CA TYR A 133 -13.66 6.91 -20.10
C TYR A 133 -14.06 7.97 -19.08
N MET A 134 -13.91 7.65 -17.80
CA MET A 134 -14.12 8.58 -16.70
C MET A 134 -12.80 9.15 -16.17
N GLY A 135 -11.67 8.70 -16.70
CA GLY A 135 -10.35 9.16 -16.31
C GLY A 135 -9.37 8.00 -16.10
N PRO A 136 -8.09 8.31 -15.89
CA PRO A 136 -7.03 7.30 -15.83
C PRO A 136 -7.09 6.40 -14.59
N ARG A 137 -7.71 6.87 -13.49
CA ARG A 137 -7.78 6.12 -12.21
C ARG A 137 -8.97 5.17 -12.15
N ILE A 138 -10.12 5.62 -12.67
CA ILE A 138 -11.35 4.84 -12.71
C ILE A 138 -11.90 4.94 -14.12
N HIS A 139 -11.83 3.84 -14.87
CA HIS A 139 -12.15 3.86 -16.30
C HIS A 139 -13.65 3.99 -16.56
N ARG A 140 -14.46 3.11 -15.95
CA ARG A 140 -15.89 2.98 -16.32
C ARG A 140 -16.86 2.83 -15.14
N GLY A 141 -16.41 2.57 -13.92
CA GLY A 141 -17.28 2.28 -12.76
C GLY A 141 -17.09 3.27 -11.62
N GLY A 142 -17.16 4.57 -11.93
CA GLY A 142 -16.82 5.67 -11.04
C GLY A 142 -17.58 5.74 -9.70
N LEU A 143 -17.17 6.71 -8.90
CA LEU A 143 -17.78 7.05 -7.61
C LEU A 143 -19.12 7.76 -7.74
N ARG A 144 -19.39 8.43 -8.88
CA ARG A 144 -20.65 9.15 -9.11
C ARG A 144 -21.52 8.54 -10.20
N ASN A 145 -20.93 8.10 -11.30
CA ASN A 145 -21.65 7.48 -12.40
C ASN A 145 -20.76 6.46 -13.12
N GLY A 146 -21.26 5.92 -14.24
CA GLY A 146 -20.57 4.88 -14.99
C GLY A 146 -21.19 3.49 -14.82
N TRP A 147 -20.68 2.55 -15.60
CA TRP A 147 -21.08 1.16 -15.60
C TRP A 147 -20.83 0.50 -14.24
N GLY A 148 -21.90 0.19 -13.50
CA GLY A 148 -21.81 -0.41 -12.16
C GLY A 148 -21.22 0.53 -11.10
N GLY A 149 -21.15 1.84 -11.38
CA GLY A 149 -20.62 2.83 -10.47
C GLY A 149 -21.52 3.08 -9.26
N LEU A 150 -20.93 3.70 -8.23
CA LEU A 150 -21.66 4.19 -7.07
C LEU A 150 -22.36 5.51 -7.47
N GLY A 151 -23.63 5.72 -7.10
CA GLY A 151 -24.38 6.91 -7.52
C GLY A 151 -24.13 8.15 -6.65
N ASP A 152 -23.44 7.96 -5.53
CA ASP A 152 -23.42 8.87 -4.38
C ASP A 152 -22.03 8.95 -3.70
N GLY A 153 -21.00 8.39 -4.33
CA GLY A 153 -19.63 8.45 -3.82
C GLY A 153 -18.99 9.82 -4.05
N ASN A 154 -18.12 10.19 -3.11
CA ASN A 154 -17.39 11.46 -3.10
C ASN A 154 -15.89 11.20 -2.83
N ILE A 155 -15.10 12.26 -2.95
CA ILE A 155 -13.70 12.29 -2.53
C ILE A 155 -13.53 13.22 -1.34
N LEU A 156 -12.45 13.03 -0.58
CA LEU A 156 -12.15 13.85 0.58
C LEU A 156 -11.34 15.07 0.15
N LYS A 157 -11.82 16.27 0.46
CA LYS A 157 -11.05 17.52 0.40
C LYS A 157 -10.57 17.87 1.80
N ILE A 158 -9.31 18.27 1.91
CA ILE A 158 -8.67 18.70 3.15
C ILE A 158 -8.10 20.09 2.94
N THR A 159 -8.45 21.02 3.82
CA THR A 159 -7.91 22.39 3.80
C THR A 159 -7.38 22.79 5.17
N SER A 160 -6.30 23.58 5.20
CA SER A 160 -5.83 24.22 6.42
C SER A 160 -5.07 25.51 6.11
N THR A 161 -5.03 26.41 7.09
CA THR A 161 -4.22 27.63 7.07
C THR A 161 -2.99 27.46 7.95
N ALA A 162 -1.88 28.14 7.63
CA ALA A 162 -0.68 28.15 8.46
C ALA A 162 -1.00 28.67 9.88
N ALA A 163 -0.66 27.88 10.91
CA ALA A 163 -0.91 28.15 12.32
C ALA A 163 -0.05 27.20 13.17
N ASN A 164 0.52 27.71 14.26
CA ASN A 164 1.35 26.95 15.21
C ASN A 164 0.50 26.08 16.14
N GLU A 165 -0.20 25.11 15.56
CA GLU A 165 -1.09 24.19 16.26
C GLU A 165 -1.08 22.81 15.59
N ALA A 166 -1.66 21.82 16.27
CA ALA A 166 -1.77 20.46 15.73
C ALA A 166 -2.75 20.45 14.56
N LYS A 167 -2.35 19.85 13.44
CA LYS A 167 -3.19 19.73 12.25
C LYS A 167 -3.25 18.29 11.77
N LEU A 168 -4.39 17.66 11.97
CA LEU A 168 -4.58 16.27 11.61
C LEU A 168 -6.05 15.93 11.41
N PHE A 169 -6.30 14.86 10.69
CA PHE A 169 -7.62 14.23 10.65
C PHE A 169 -7.51 12.71 10.78
N ARG A 170 -8.63 12.10 11.13
CA ARG A 170 -8.78 10.66 11.28
C ARG A 170 -10.02 10.22 10.55
N MET A 171 -9.87 9.19 9.73
CA MET A 171 -11.00 8.51 9.13
C MET A 171 -11.59 7.48 10.09
N PRO A 172 -12.89 7.20 10.05
CA PRO A 172 -13.48 6.15 10.86
C PRO A 172 -12.92 4.79 10.40
N LEU A 173 -12.49 3.97 11.35
CA LEU A 173 -11.85 2.69 11.07
C LEU A 173 -12.37 1.58 11.99
N GLU A 174 -12.27 0.32 11.56
CA GLU A 174 -12.53 -0.83 12.43
C GLU A 174 -11.44 -0.95 13.50
N LYS A 175 -11.87 -0.96 14.77
CA LYS A 175 -11.04 -0.52 15.88
C LYS A 175 -10.27 -1.64 16.60
N LEU A 176 -10.73 -2.88 16.52
CA LEU A 176 -10.33 -3.93 17.46
C LEU A 176 -9.31 -4.89 16.85
N GLY A 177 -8.17 -5.04 17.55
CA GLY A 177 -7.11 -6.00 17.25
C GLY A 177 -5.73 -5.45 17.62
N LEU A 178 -4.77 -6.34 17.92
CA LEU A 178 -3.39 -5.96 18.20
C LEU A 178 -2.61 -5.84 16.89
N PHE A 179 -2.26 -4.61 16.50
CA PHE A 179 -1.60 -4.34 15.23
C PHE A 179 -0.34 -3.49 15.42
N GLU A 180 0.71 -3.82 14.66
CA GLU A 180 1.96 -3.05 14.62
C GLU A 180 2.21 -2.43 13.25
N LYS A 181 1.48 -2.90 12.25
CA LYS A 181 1.59 -2.46 10.86
C LYS A 181 0.20 -2.43 10.23
N VAL A 182 -0.01 -1.44 9.37
CA VAL A 182 -1.21 -1.33 8.54
C VAL A 182 -0.78 -1.00 7.13
N GLY A 183 -1.38 -1.69 6.15
CA GLY A 183 -1.29 -1.31 4.75
C GLY A 183 -2.29 -0.20 4.47
N VAL A 184 -1.83 0.88 3.84
CA VAL A 184 -2.68 2.02 3.48
C VAL A 184 -2.49 2.31 2.00
N LYS A 185 -3.61 2.43 1.29
CA LYS A 185 -3.68 2.68 -0.13
C LYS A 185 -4.73 3.75 -0.44
N PHE A 186 -4.37 4.75 -1.23
CA PHE A 186 -5.31 5.79 -1.70
C PHE A 186 -4.72 6.58 -2.86
N TRP A 187 -5.61 7.18 -3.65
CA TRP A 187 -5.22 8.23 -4.59
C TRP A 187 -5.13 9.57 -3.86
N ILE A 188 -4.08 10.34 -4.12
CA ILE A 188 -3.87 11.66 -3.53
C ILE A 188 -3.44 12.68 -4.58
N LYS A 189 -3.99 13.89 -4.47
CA LYS A 189 -3.53 15.09 -5.18
C LYS A 189 -3.26 16.20 -4.17
N ILE A 190 -2.09 16.81 -4.27
CA ILE A 190 -1.70 17.95 -3.42
C ILE A 190 -1.63 19.20 -4.31
N VAL A 191 -2.55 20.14 -4.06
CA VAL A 191 -2.54 21.46 -4.70
C VAL A 191 -1.53 22.36 -4.00
N SER A 192 -1.54 22.35 -2.67
CA SER A 192 -0.57 23.04 -1.82
C SER A 192 -0.32 22.26 -0.52
N GLY A 193 0.88 22.44 0.02
CA GLY A 193 1.32 21.83 1.26
C GLY A 193 1.83 20.39 1.13
N SER A 194 1.60 19.59 2.16
CA SER A 194 2.02 18.19 2.22
C SER A 194 1.16 17.39 3.21
N LEU A 195 1.18 16.06 3.09
CA LEU A 195 0.43 15.15 3.97
C LEU A 195 1.37 14.11 4.59
N ALA A 196 1.22 13.80 5.86
CA ALA A 196 1.87 12.67 6.52
C ALA A 196 0.86 11.61 6.92
N VAL A 197 1.29 10.36 7.02
CA VAL A 197 0.43 9.25 7.47
C VAL A 197 1.18 8.42 8.50
N GLY A 198 0.56 8.21 9.66
CA GLY A 198 1.11 7.33 10.69
C GLY A 198 0.74 7.76 12.10
N THR A 199 1.37 7.10 13.05
CA THR A 199 1.23 7.42 14.47
C THR A 199 1.71 8.85 14.74
N ASP A 200 0.92 9.60 15.51
CA ASP A 200 1.22 10.99 15.90
C ASP A 200 1.42 11.97 14.72
N ALA A 201 1.08 11.57 13.49
CA ALA A 201 1.19 12.45 12.33
C ALA A 201 0.33 13.69 12.53
N GLY A 202 0.90 14.89 12.35
CA GLY A 202 0.18 16.14 12.52
C GLY A 202 0.09 16.66 13.96
N ILE A 203 0.70 15.97 14.94
CA ILE A 203 0.74 16.46 16.33
C ILE A 203 1.80 17.55 16.46
N TYR A 204 1.35 18.68 17.02
CA TYR A 204 2.18 19.80 17.45
C TYR A 204 2.28 19.80 18.98
N ASN A 205 3.50 19.82 19.54
CA ASN A 205 3.71 19.73 20.99
C ASN A 205 4.05 21.07 21.65
N GLY A 206 3.99 22.21 20.95
CA GLY A 206 4.13 23.56 21.54
C GLY A 206 5.53 23.95 22.05
N TYR A 207 6.42 22.99 22.29
CA TYR A 207 7.76 23.22 22.86
C TYR A 207 8.84 23.41 21.79
N GLY A 208 8.57 24.28 20.80
CA GLY A 208 9.55 24.62 19.75
C GLY A 208 9.90 23.48 18.79
N SER A 209 9.18 22.36 18.82
CA SER A 209 9.37 21.27 17.87
C SER A 209 8.37 21.35 16.72
N HIS A 210 8.84 21.06 15.51
CA HIS A 210 8.02 20.96 14.31
C HIS A 210 7.00 19.83 14.43
N THR A 211 5.89 19.94 13.69
CA THR A 211 4.90 18.87 13.65
C THR A 211 5.53 17.56 13.19
N TYR A 212 5.21 16.47 13.88
CA TYR A 212 5.71 15.15 13.47
C TYR A 212 5.03 14.71 12.16
N MET A 213 5.84 14.46 11.13
CA MET A 213 5.37 14.20 9.76
C MET A 213 5.94 12.88 9.19
N PRO A 214 5.57 11.71 9.74
CA PRO A 214 6.03 10.41 9.25
C PRO A 214 5.44 10.10 7.87
N ASN A 215 6.17 9.31 7.07
CA ASN A 215 5.74 8.88 5.73
C ASN A 215 5.21 10.03 4.84
N LYS A 216 5.86 11.20 4.93
CA LYS A 216 5.45 12.43 4.26
C LYS A 216 5.29 12.25 2.74
N ILE A 217 4.18 12.76 2.24
CA ILE A 217 3.78 12.85 0.84
C ILE A 217 3.85 14.33 0.45
N THR A 218 4.65 14.65 -0.57
CA THR A 218 4.86 16.02 -1.04
C THR A 218 4.13 16.27 -2.35
N LYS A 219 3.85 17.54 -2.64
CA LYS A 219 3.34 17.96 -3.95
C LYS A 219 4.19 17.45 -5.12
N SER A 220 5.52 17.55 -5.00
CA SER A 220 6.43 17.07 -6.04
C SER A 220 6.28 15.57 -6.32
N GLN A 221 5.93 14.77 -5.32
CA GLN A 221 5.61 13.35 -5.52
C GLN A 221 4.27 13.20 -6.23
N THR A 222 3.23 13.93 -5.81
CA THR A 222 1.91 13.82 -6.46
C THR A 222 1.91 14.28 -7.91
N ASP A 223 2.73 15.28 -8.23
CA ASP A 223 2.88 15.83 -9.58
C ASP A 223 3.53 14.84 -10.57
N THR A 224 4.11 13.73 -10.10
CA THR A 224 4.55 12.62 -10.97
C THR A 224 3.39 11.78 -11.49
N GLY A 225 2.24 11.83 -10.82
CA GLY A 225 1.04 11.12 -11.22
C GLY A 225 0.30 11.83 -12.35
N THR A 226 -0.45 11.07 -13.15
CA THR A 226 -1.29 11.64 -14.22
C THR A 226 -2.28 12.65 -13.62
N ASP A 227 -2.38 13.84 -14.23
CA ASP A 227 -3.17 14.98 -13.73
C ASP A 227 -2.86 15.38 -12.27
N GLY A 228 -1.66 15.06 -11.77
CA GLY A 228 -1.25 15.30 -10.38
C GLY A 228 -1.89 14.37 -9.35
N TRP A 229 -2.52 13.28 -9.79
CA TRP A 229 -3.06 12.22 -8.92
C TRP A 229 -2.08 11.05 -8.81
N PHE A 230 -1.61 10.80 -7.59
CA PHE A 230 -0.64 9.76 -7.28
C PHE A 230 -1.26 8.66 -6.42
N LEU A 231 -0.97 7.40 -6.72
CA LEU A 231 -1.38 6.27 -5.91
C LEU A 231 -0.37 6.06 -4.79
N TYR A 232 -0.74 6.44 -3.58
CA TYR A 232 0.00 6.05 -2.39
C TYR A 232 -0.39 4.62 -2.02
N ASP A 233 0.60 3.72 -1.92
CA ASP A 233 0.41 2.32 -1.53
C ASP A 233 1.61 1.89 -0.69
N ARG A 234 1.44 1.83 0.64
CA ARG A 234 2.52 1.51 1.58
C ARG A 234 2.01 0.75 2.79
N VAL A 235 2.86 -0.13 3.31
CA VAL A 235 2.74 -0.65 4.67
C VAL A 235 3.50 0.28 5.61
N ILE A 236 2.80 0.82 6.61
CA ILE A 236 3.37 1.72 7.62
C ILE A 236 3.35 1.08 9.00
N GLY A 237 4.33 1.43 9.83
CA GLY A 237 4.33 1.07 11.24
C GLY A 237 3.36 1.93 12.04
N ILE A 238 2.69 1.33 13.01
CA ILE A 238 1.80 2.00 13.96
C ILE A 238 2.11 1.53 15.39
N SER A 239 1.67 2.28 16.41
CA SER A 239 1.77 1.82 17.81
C SER A 239 1.12 0.45 17.99
N SER A 240 1.82 -0.44 18.72
CA SER A 240 1.31 -1.77 19.10
C SER A 240 0.24 -1.62 20.18
N VAL A 241 -1.01 -1.45 19.76
CA VAL A 241 -2.17 -1.30 20.65
C VAL A 241 -3.31 -2.19 20.19
N THR A 242 -4.16 -2.61 21.13
CA THR A 242 -5.34 -3.46 20.86
C THR A 242 -6.53 -2.69 20.29
N ASN A 243 -6.42 -1.36 20.25
CA ASN A 243 -7.47 -0.45 19.80
C ASN A 243 -6.87 0.68 18.95
N MET A 244 -7.15 0.67 17.65
CA MET A 244 -6.68 1.71 16.72
C MET A 244 -7.52 2.98 16.85
N THR A 245 -7.40 3.68 17.98
CA THR A 245 -8.06 4.97 18.24
C THR A 245 -7.05 6.04 18.65
N GLY A 246 -7.50 7.29 18.75
CA GLY A 246 -6.61 8.39 19.08
C GLY A 246 -5.52 8.55 18.03
N ASN A 247 -4.26 8.64 18.45
CA ASN A 247 -3.15 9.00 17.56
C ASN A 247 -2.46 7.83 16.86
N VAL A 248 -3.06 6.63 16.90
CA VAL A 248 -2.45 5.42 16.31
C VAL A 248 -2.30 5.53 14.80
N LEU A 249 -3.33 6.04 14.11
CA LEU A 249 -3.32 6.31 12.68
C LEU A 249 -3.94 7.67 12.41
N ASN A 250 -3.07 8.66 12.16
CA ASN A 250 -3.46 10.01 11.79
C ASN A 250 -3.05 10.30 10.35
N PHE A 251 -3.77 11.22 9.74
CA PHE A 251 -3.36 11.93 8.54
C PHE A 251 -2.98 13.35 8.95
N GLY A 252 -1.68 13.61 8.96
CA GLY A 252 -1.09 14.84 9.48
C GLY A 252 -0.84 15.88 8.41
N LEU A 253 -1.00 17.14 8.78
CA LEU A 253 -0.69 18.31 7.97
C LEU A 253 0.38 19.14 8.70
N PRO A 254 1.24 19.85 7.97
CA PRO A 254 2.24 20.75 8.55
C PRO A 254 1.62 22.01 9.16
N GLU A 255 2.25 22.49 10.24
CA GLU A 255 1.82 23.67 10.98
C GLU A 255 2.04 24.97 10.20
N ASN A 256 3.13 25.05 9.44
CA ASN A 256 3.66 26.31 8.91
C ASN A 256 3.27 26.64 7.47
N GLU A 257 2.42 25.82 6.82
CA GLU A 257 1.97 26.07 5.45
C GLU A 257 0.45 25.91 5.31
N ASN A 258 -0.12 26.61 4.32
CA ASN A 258 -1.49 26.40 3.88
C ASN A 258 -1.54 25.08 3.10
N CYS A 259 -2.58 24.28 3.32
CA CYS A 259 -2.76 23.02 2.61
C CYS A 259 -4.10 22.99 1.88
N GLU A 260 -4.09 22.46 0.66
CA GLU A 260 -5.26 22.01 -0.09
C GLU A 260 -4.94 20.66 -0.74
N ILE A 261 -5.59 19.62 -0.24
CA ILE A 261 -5.29 18.22 -0.56
C ILE A 261 -6.57 17.47 -0.86
N TYR A 262 -6.53 16.54 -1.79
CA TYR A 262 -7.64 15.67 -2.15
C TYR A 262 -7.24 14.20 -2.03
N ILE A 263 -8.09 13.38 -1.42
CA ILE A 263 -7.89 11.95 -1.25
C ILE A 263 -9.10 11.20 -1.80
N ALA A 264 -8.85 10.15 -2.57
CA ALA A 264 -9.89 9.31 -3.15
C ALA A 264 -9.60 7.83 -2.95
N LEU A 265 -10.68 7.05 -2.77
CA LEU A 265 -10.65 5.60 -2.52
C LEU A 265 -9.68 5.16 -1.40
N PRO A 266 -9.71 5.78 -0.21
CA PRO A 266 -8.93 5.33 0.93
C PRO A 266 -9.24 3.90 1.33
N TYR A 267 -8.18 3.11 1.44
CA TYR A 267 -8.22 1.71 1.76
C TYR A 267 -7.15 1.40 2.82
N ALA A 268 -7.57 0.81 3.93
CA ALA A 268 -6.68 0.31 4.95
C ALA A 268 -6.88 -1.19 5.12
N TYR A 269 -5.80 -1.92 5.34
CA TYR A 269 -5.81 -3.36 5.52
C TYR A 269 -4.71 -3.82 6.47
N ILE A 270 -4.90 -4.98 7.09
CA ILE A 270 -3.82 -5.63 7.84
C ILE A 270 -3.00 -6.47 6.86
N PRO A 271 -1.69 -6.20 6.71
CA PRO A 271 -0.86 -7.05 5.87
C PRO A 271 -0.80 -8.45 6.48
N MET A 272 -1.02 -9.48 5.66
CA MET A 272 -0.89 -10.86 6.11
C MET A 272 0.54 -11.10 6.61
N ALA A 273 0.68 -11.40 7.90
CA ALA A 273 1.95 -11.77 8.49
C ALA A 273 1.74 -12.84 9.57
N PRO A 274 2.61 -13.86 9.64
CA PRO A 274 2.45 -14.99 10.54
C PRO A 274 2.32 -14.64 12.03
N LYS A 275 2.84 -13.48 12.45
CA LYS A 275 2.88 -13.01 13.85
C LYS A 275 1.85 -11.92 14.18
N HIS A 276 1.12 -11.41 13.18
CA HIS A 276 0.19 -10.27 13.35
C HIS A 276 -1.29 -10.66 13.23
N MET A 277 -1.59 -11.97 13.05
CA MET A 277 -2.95 -12.51 13.07
C MET A 277 -3.36 -13.05 14.45
N LEU A 278 -2.95 -12.39 15.54
CA LEU A 278 -3.68 -12.53 16.80
C LEU A 278 -4.90 -11.61 16.72
N ALA A 279 -5.85 -11.98 15.87
CA ALA A 279 -7.13 -11.30 15.81
C ALA A 279 -7.84 -11.55 17.15
N GLY A 280 -7.75 -10.56 18.04
CA GLY A 280 -8.73 -10.40 19.09
C GLY A 280 -10.04 -10.11 18.40
N VAL A 281 -10.86 -11.15 18.24
CA VAL A 281 -12.30 -10.99 18.08
C VAL A 281 -12.76 -10.31 19.37
N GLY A 282 -12.74 -8.98 19.38
CA GLY A 282 -13.33 -8.20 20.44
C GLY A 282 -14.84 -8.31 20.31
N GLU A 283 -15.38 -9.46 20.69
CA GLU A 283 -16.81 -9.62 20.85
C GLU A 283 -17.25 -8.74 22.01
N THR A 284 -18.00 -7.71 21.68
CA THR A 284 -18.81 -6.99 22.65
C THR A 284 -19.86 -7.95 23.18
N VAL A 285 -19.65 -8.45 24.40
CA VAL A 285 -20.68 -8.88 25.37
C VAL A 285 -21.79 -9.78 24.79
N ALA A 286 -21.44 -10.83 24.05
CA ALA A 286 -22.30 -12.00 23.84
C ALA A 286 -21.46 -13.19 23.30
N THR A 287 -20.65 -13.78 24.20
CA THR A 287 -19.98 -15.10 24.11
C THR A 287 -19.56 -15.66 22.74
N PRO A 288 -18.24 -15.70 22.42
CA PRO A 288 -17.74 -16.42 21.27
C PRO A 288 -17.62 -17.90 21.65
N TYR A 289 -18.47 -18.75 21.10
CA TYR A 289 -18.24 -20.20 21.11
C TYR A 289 -17.34 -20.58 19.94
N TYR A 290 -16.06 -20.81 20.20
CA TYR A 290 -15.23 -21.70 19.38
C TYR A 290 -14.59 -22.75 20.27
N THR A 291 -15.36 -23.79 20.58
CA THR A 291 -14.79 -25.05 21.08
C THR A 291 -14.55 -25.96 19.88
N PHE A 292 -13.28 -26.18 19.55
CA PHE A 292 -12.89 -27.32 18.72
C PHE A 292 -13.17 -28.59 19.51
N ARG A 293 -14.32 -29.23 19.26
CA ARG A 293 -14.48 -30.64 19.61
C ARG A 293 -13.71 -31.45 18.59
N ASN A 294 -12.54 -31.94 18.99
CA ASN A 294 -11.94 -33.11 18.36
C ASN A 294 -12.95 -34.26 18.50
N GLN A 295 -13.50 -34.72 17.39
CA GLN A 295 -14.25 -35.98 17.34
C GLN A 295 -13.23 -37.09 17.12
N SER A 296 -13.02 -37.90 18.16
CA SER A 296 -12.57 -39.29 18.07
C SER A 296 -13.78 -40.20 18.02
#